data_AF-A0A7S1LL82-F1
#
_entry.id   AF-A0A7S1LL82-F1
#
_cell.length_a   1.000
_cell.length_b   1.000
_cell.length_c   1.000
_cell.angle_alpha   90.00
_cell.angle_beta   90.00
_cell.angle_gamma   90.00
#
_symmetry.space_group_name_H-M   'P 1'
#
loop_
_entity.id
_entity.type
_entity.pdbx_description
1 polymer ?
#
loop_
_entity_poly.entity_id
_entity_poly.type
_entity_poly.pdbx_seq_one_letter_code
_entity_poly.pdbx_strand_id
1 'polypeptide(L)'
;VNEYIRAGFILDQAFWYLMPRSFSEMPNGPPSPDFTYFLLMQADNRFSSNAVFVLYLENMRQRHSVARHVRGAFRNESTTCKEFLKLVNGPNFAERLRNALNNPTSEDTIRLEKSLHKYLILTSTLPHSVESRATFRHKAENFIVMFGAPEIWHTTTPNTAYNDVAIHSSLPMTAGKESTSDRIQ
;
A
#
# COMPACT_ATOMS: atom_id res chain seq x y z
N VAL A 1 12.05 0.83 -15.57
CA VAL A 1 11.67 -0.55 -15.94
C VAL A 1 10.39 -0.89 -15.22
N ASN A 2 9.36 -1.38 -15.91
CA ASN A 2 8.08 -1.73 -15.29
C ASN A 2 8.22 -3.08 -14.56
N GLU A 3 8.32 -3.04 -13.23
CA GLU A 3 8.51 -4.20 -12.36
C GLU A 3 7.38 -5.24 -12.46
N TYR A 4 6.18 -4.83 -12.90
CA TYR A 4 5.03 -5.72 -13.07
C TYR A 4 5.16 -6.66 -14.27
N ILE A 5 5.95 -6.31 -15.28
CA ILE A 5 6.08 -7.13 -16.51
C ILE A 5 6.90 -8.39 -16.25
N ARG A 6 7.83 -8.33 -15.28
CA ARG A 6 8.74 -9.44 -14.94
C ARG A 6 8.68 -9.79 -13.45
N ALA A 7 7.56 -9.52 -12.79
CA ALA A 7 7.40 -9.73 -11.36
C ALA A 7 7.72 -11.18 -10.95
N GLY A 8 7.23 -12.16 -11.71
CA GLY A 8 7.53 -13.57 -11.50
C GLY A 8 9.01 -13.91 -11.60
N PHE A 9 9.68 -13.40 -12.64
CA PHE A 9 11.12 -13.56 -12.82
C PHE A 9 11.93 -12.93 -11.68
N ILE A 10 11.53 -11.74 -11.21
CA ILE A 10 12.20 -11.06 -10.09
C ILE A 10 11.99 -11.84 -8.80
N LEU A 11 10.78 -12.33 -8.55
CA LEU A 11 10.48 -13.15 -7.37
C LEU A 11 11.33 -14.42 -7.35
N ASP A 12 11.40 -15.12 -8.49
CA ASP A 12 12.16 -16.35 -8.62
C ASP A 12 13.68 -16.13 -8.48
N GLN A 13 14.24 -15.12 -9.15
CA GLN A 13 15.69 -14.88 -9.10
C GLN A 13 16.16 -14.21 -7.80
N ALA A 14 15.40 -13.26 -7.27
CA ALA A 14 15.80 -12.54 -6.06
C ALA A 14 15.60 -13.39 -4.79
N PHE A 15 14.64 -14.31 -4.82
CA PHE A 15 14.27 -15.15 -3.66
C PHE A 15 14.37 -16.64 -3.97
N TRP A 16 15.29 -17.03 -4.86
CA TRP A 16 15.53 -18.43 -5.26
C TRP A 16 15.72 -19.38 -4.07
N TYR A 17 16.32 -18.90 -2.98
CA TYR A 17 16.57 -19.66 -1.76
C TYR A 17 15.29 -19.95 -0.96
N LEU A 18 14.23 -19.13 -1.12
CA LEU A 18 12.91 -19.39 -0.53
C LEU A 18 12.11 -20.37 -1.40
N MET A 19 12.39 -20.42 -2.70
CA MET A 19 11.69 -21.22 -3.70
C MET A 19 12.64 -22.22 -4.37
N PRO A 20 13.09 -23.29 -3.67
CA PRO A 20 14.05 -24.26 -4.24
C PRO A 20 13.57 -24.91 -5.53
N ARG A 21 12.24 -25.00 -5.70
CA ARG A 21 11.60 -25.25 -6.98
C ARG A 21 10.98 -23.93 -7.44
N SER A 22 11.66 -23.30 -8.40
CA SER A 22 11.11 -22.18 -9.16
C SER A 22 9.69 -22.51 -9.62
N PHE A 23 8.78 -21.54 -9.48
CA PHE A 23 7.44 -21.67 -10.03
C PHE A 23 7.53 -21.51 -11.55
N SER A 24 7.24 -22.57 -12.30
CA SER A 24 7.28 -22.55 -13.77
C SER A 24 6.35 -21.49 -14.38
N GLU A 25 5.29 -21.12 -13.67
CA GLU A 25 4.30 -20.13 -14.10
C GLU A 25 3.97 -19.19 -12.94
N MET A 26 4.81 -18.19 -12.70
CA MET A 26 4.41 -17.05 -11.88
C MET A 26 3.56 -16.09 -12.71
N PRO A 27 2.41 -15.61 -12.20
CA PRO A 27 1.59 -14.65 -12.91
C PRO A 27 2.36 -13.34 -13.14
N ASN A 28 2.21 -12.78 -14.34
CA ASN A 28 2.70 -11.44 -14.64
C ASN A 28 1.81 -10.41 -13.91
N GLY A 29 2.43 -9.42 -13.28
CA GLY A 29 1.77 -8.46 -12.41
C GLY A 29 2.06 -8.68 -10.92
N PRO A 30 1.47 -7.87 -10.04
CA PRO A 30 1.56 -8.12 -8.60
C PRO A 30 0.89 -9.48 -8.27
N PRO A 31 1.46 -10.26 -7.33
CA PRO A 31 0.84 -11.49 -6.86
C PRO A 31 -0.54 -11.20 -6.30
N SER A 32 -1.47 -12.12 -6.54
CA SER A 32 -2.80 -12.01 -5.96
C SER A 32 -2.73 -12.08 -4.42
N PRO A 33 -3.71 -11.52 -3.70
CA PRO A 33 -3.81 -11.68 -2.25
C PRO A 33 -3.82 -13.16 -1.85
N ASP A 34 -4.52 -14.01 -2.60
CA ASP A 34 -4.60 -15.45 -2.32
C ASP A 34 -3.26 -16.14 -2.47
N PHE A 35 -2.51 -15.79 -3.53
CA PHE A 35 -1.17 -16.34 -3.75
C PHE A 35 -0.18 -15.84 -2.70
N THR A 36 -0.29 -14.57 -2.30
CA THR A 36 0.51 -13.99 -1.23
C THR A 36 0.21 -14.67 0.10
N TYR A 37 -1.07 -14.90 0.41
CA TYR A 37 -1.49 -15.62 1.60
C TYR A 37 -0.97 -17.06 1.60
N PHE A 38 -1.09 -17.76 0.47
CA PHE A 38 -0.54 -19.11 0.29
C PHE A 38 0.96 -19.17 0.60
N LEU A 39 1.74 -18.21 0.10
CA LEU A 39 3.18 -18.13 0.36
C LEU A 39 3.49 -17.84 1.84
N LEU A 40 2.80 -16.87 2.43
CA LEU A 40 3.04 -16.46 3.82
C LEU A 40 2.57 -17.49 4.86
N MET A 41 1.58 -18.31 4.53
CA MET A 41 0.99 -19.33 5.41
C MET A 41 1.57 -20.72 5.22
N GLN A 42 2.67 -20.84 4.47
CA GLN A 42 3.36 -22.11 4.35
C GLN A 42 3.81 -22.61 5.73
N ALA A 43 3.64 -23.91 5.99
CA ALA A 43 3.85 -24.51 7.32
C ALA A 43 5.25 -24.27 7.92
N ASP A 44 6.26 -24.03 7.09
CA ASP A 44 7.62 -23.80 7.54
C ASP A 44 7.96 -22.32 7.79
N ASN A 45 7.02 -21.40 7.57
CA ASN A 45 7.17 -19.97 7.79
C ASN A 45 8.38 -19.32 7.10
N ARG A 46 8.99 -19.96 6.09
CA ARG A 46 10.21 -19.42 5.44
C ARG A 46 9.96 -18.05 4.80
N PHE A 47 8.77 -17.87 4.24
CA PHE A 47 8.38 -16.66 3.52
C PHE A 47 7.98 -15.53 4.48
N SER A 48 7.23 -15.86 5.54
CA SER A 48 6.82 -14.89 6.56
C SER A 48 7.98 -14.43 7.43
N SER A 49 8.96 -15.30 7.68
CA SER A 49 10.17 -14.97 8.46
C SER A 49 11.16 -14.09 7.69
N ASN A 50 11.05 -14.02 6.36
CA ASN A 50 11.95 -13.22 5.54
C ASN A 50 11.43 -11.78 5.37
N ALA A 51 11.96 -10.87 6.18
CA ALA A 51 11.55 -9.46 6.17
C ALA A 51 11.73 -8.78 4.79
N VAL A 52 12.78 -9.13 4.04
CA VAL A 52 13.05 -8.56 2.72
C VAL A 52 11.97 -8.99 1.71
N PHE A 53 11.56 -10.26 1.76
CA PHE A 53 10.49 -10.81 0.93
C PHE A 53 9.15 -10.17 1.25
N VAL A 54 8.79 -10.08 2.53
CA VAL A 54 7.55 -9.44 2.99
C VAL A 54 7.50 -7.98 2.56
N LEU A 55 8.61 -7.24 2.76
CA LEU A 55 8.71 -5.84 2.35
C LEU A 55 8.61 -5.68 0.83
N TYR A 56 9.20 -6.60 0.05
CA TYR A 56 9.10 -6.59 -1.40
C TYR A 56 7.66 -6.77 -1.87
N LEU A 57 6.95 -7.77 -1.34
CA LEU A 57 5.55 -8.03 -1.67
C LEU A 57 4.66 -6.83 -1.32
N GLU A 58 4.85 -6.25 -0.14
CA GLU A 58 4.08 -5.11 0.32
C GLU A 58 4.35 -3.85 -0.51
N ASN A 59 5.62 -3.58 -0.84
CA ASN A 59 5.98 -2.48 -1.73
C ASN A 59 5.30 -2.63 -3.10
N MET A 60 5.30 -3.84 -3.66
CA MET A 60 4.66 -4.10 -4.94
C MET A 60 3.14 -3.93 -4.85
N ARG A 61 2.52 -4.36 -3.76
CA ARG A 61 1.08 -4.16 -3.47
C ARG A 61 0.74 -2.67 -3.40
N GLN A 62 1.50 -1.89 -2.64
CA GLN A 62 1.28 -0.45 -2.46
C GLN A 62 1.44 0.31 -3.78
N ARG A 63 2.51 0.06 -4.52
CA ARG A 63 2.75 0.71 -5.83
C ARG A 63 1.69 0.35 -6.85
N HIS A 64 1.23 -0.90 -6.86
CA HIS A 64 0.14 -1.30 -7.75
C HIS A 64 -1.19 -0.64 -7.37
N SER A 65 -1.48 -0.54 -6.08
CA SER A 65 -2.67 0.16 -5.57
C SER A 65 -2.67 1.63 -6.00
N VAL A 66 -1.53 2.32 -5.85
CA VAL A 66 -1.32 3.69 -6.32
C VAL A 66 -1.53 3.78 -7.83
N ALA A 67 -0.89 2.92 -8.63
CA ALA A 67 -1.03 2.93 -10.08
C ALA A 67 -2.47 2.73 -10.55
N ARG A 68 -3.20 1.79 -9.90
CA ARG A 68 -4.63 1.55 -10.17
C ARG A 68 -5.49 2.76 -9.82
N HIS A 69 -5.20 3.41 -8.70
CA HIS A 69 -5.90 4.62 -8.27
C HIS A 69 -5.67 5.79 -9.24
N VAL A 70 -4.41 6.08 -9.59
CA VAL A 70 -4.05 7.11 -10.58
C VAL A 70 -4.77 6.83 -11.91
N ARG A 71 -4.71 5.58 -12.39
CA ARG A 71 -5.42 5.20 -13.63
C ARG A 71 -6.93 5.45 -13.54
N GLY A 72 -7.55 5.15 -12.40
CA GLY A 72 -8.96 5.43 -12.14
C GLY A 72 -9.26 6.93 -12.15
N ALA A 73 -8.46 7.73 -11.44
CA ALA A 73 -8.59 9.19 -11.39
C ALA A 73 -8.45 9.82 -12.78
N PHE A 74 -7.44 9.41 -13.54
CA PHE A 74 -7.19 9.87 -14.91
C PHE A 74 -8.33 9.51 -15.87
N ARG A 75 -8.98 8.35 -15.67
CA ARG A 75 -10.14 7.94 -16.47
C ARG A 75 -11.39 8.75 -16.12
N ASN A 76 -11.59 9.11 -14.85
CA ASN A 76 -12.80 9.78 -14.38
C ASN A 76 -12.75 11.31 -14.54
N GLU A 77 -11.60 11.95 -14.34
CA GLU A 77 -11.42 13.41 -14.47
C GLU A 77 -10.74 13.80 -15.79
N SER A 78 -11.46 13.63 -16.91
CA SER A 78 -10.86 13.80 -18.23
C SER A 78 -10.41 15.24 -18.54
N THR A 79 -11.02 16.26 -17.95
CA THR A 79 -10.71 17.67 -18.21
C THR A 79 -9.42 18.10 -17.50
N THR A 80 -9.35 17.92 -16.18
CA THR A 80 -8.17 18.18 -15.35
C THR A 80 -6.95 17.43 -15.88
N CYS A 81 -7.14 16.16 -16.27
CA CYS A 81 -6.09 15.34 -16.84
C CYS A 81 -5.61 15.83 -18.21
N LYS A 82 -6.51 16.31 -19.09
CA LYS A 82 -6.13 16.89 -20.39
C LYS A 82 -5.36 18.19 -20.22
N GLU A 83 -5.73 19.02 -19.26
CA GLU A 83 -5.00 20.26 -18.95
C GLU A 83 -3.61 19.96 -18.40
N PHE A 84 -3.48 18.96 -17.53
CA PHE A 84 -2.18 18.47 -17.07
C PHE A 84 -1.31 17.99 -18.24
N LEU A 85 -1.86 17.14 -19.11
CA LEU A 85 -1.13 16.64 -20.28
C LEU A 85 -0.71 17.77 -21.24
N LYS A 86 -1.55 18.80 -21.43
CA LYS A 86 -1.19 19.98 -22.21
C LYS A 86 -0.07 20.79 -21.55
N LEU A 87 -0.10 20.93 -20.22
CA LEU A 87 0.93 21.63 -19.46
C LEU A 87 2.28 20.91 -19.56
N VAL A 88 2.29 19.59 -19.33
CA VAL A 88 3.51 18.77 -19.31
C VAL A 88 4.11 18.61 -20.71
N ASN A 89 3.27 18.42 -21.74
CA ASN A 89 3.73 18.30 -23.12
C ASN A 89 3.94 19.67 -23.81
N GLY A 90 3.85 20.77 -23.07
CA GLY A 90 4.10 22.10 -23.59
C GLY A 90 5.57 22.30 -23.96
N PRO A 91 5.89 23.04 -25.04
CA PRO A 91 7.26 23.16 -25.57
C PRO A 91 8.25 23.75 -24.54
N ASN A 92 7.77 24.59 -23.62
CA ASN A 92 8.63 25.29 -22.65
C ASN A 92 8.59 24.65 -21.24
N PHE A 93 7.85 23.55 -21.05
CA PHE A 93 7.68 22.96 -19.71
C PHE A 93 9.01 22.45 -19.12
N ALA A 94 9.80 21.76 -19.93
CA ALA A 94 11.10 21.23 -19.50
C ALA A 94 12.09 22.34 -19.15
N GLU A 95 12.09 23.45 -19.92
CA GLU A 95 12.95 24.61 -19.63
C GLU A 95 12.50 25.35 -18.37
N ARG A 96 11.19 25.53 -18.19
CA ARG A 96 10.62 26.12 -16.96
C ARG A 96 10.97 25.29 -15.72
N LEU A 97 10.97 23.96 -15.84
CA LEU A 97 11.41 23.04 -14.77
C LEU A 97 12.89 23.20 -14.43
N ARG A 98 13.77 23.29 -15.45
CA ARG A 98 15.20 23.53 -15.23
C ARG A 98 15.46 24.90 -14.58
N ASN A 99 14.75 25.93 -15.02
CA ASN A 99 14.84 27.26 -14.43
C ASN A 99 14.31 27.28 -13.00
N ALA A 100 13.26 26.53 -12.70
CA ALA A 100 12.74 26.36 -11.35
C ALA A 100 13.72 25.65 -10.40
N LEU A 101 14.46 24.65 -10.90
CA LEU A 101 15.53 23.99 -10.15
C LEU A 101 16.67 24.95 -9.79
N ASN A 102 17.04 25.83 -10.73
CA ASN A 102 18.13 26.78 -10.53
C ASN A 102 17.71 28.00 -9.67
N ASN A 103 16.45 28.44 -9.79
CA ASN A 103 15.91 29.61 -9.09
C ASN A 103 14.55 29.27 -8.43
N PRO A 104 14.56 28.63 -7.24
CA PRO A 104 13.35 28.15 -6.59
C PRO A 104 12.42 29.27 -6.08
N THR A 105 12.95 30.47 -5.82
CA THR A 105 12.19 31.61 -5.28
C THR A 105 11.60 32.54 -6.35
N SER A 106 11.88 32.28 -7.63
CA SER A 106 11.36 33.11 -8.73
C SER A 106 9.84 33.03 -8.80
N GLU A 107 9.19 34.14 -9.19
CA GLU A 107 7.73 34.22 -9.33
C GLU A 107 7.20 33.19 -10.33
N ASP A 108 7.95 32.91 -11.40
CA ASP A 108 7.61 31.89 -12.40
C ASP A 108 7.66 30.47 -11.82
N THR A 109 8.57 30.21 -10.89
CA THR A 109 8.68 28.93 -10.17
C THR A 109 7.48 28.76 -9.25
N ILE A 110 7.12 29.79 -8.49
CA ILE A 110 5.94 29.77 -7.60
C ILE A 110 4.65 29.57 -8.42
N ARG A 111 4.54 30.21 -9.59
CA ARG A 111 3.39 30.02 -10.50
C ARG A 111 3.36 28.60 -11.06
N LEU A 112 4.51 28.04 -11.45
CA LEU A 112 4.62 26.67 -11.94
C LEU A 112 4.23 25.66 -10.85
N GLU A 113 4.74 25.84 -9.63
CA GLU A 113 4.42 25.03 -8.46
C GLU A 113 2.92 25.07 -8.16
N LYS A 114 2.31 26.26 -8.05
CA LYS A 114 0.86 26.39 -7.84
C LYS A 114 0.04 25.72 -8.94
N SER A 115 0.52 25.78 -10.18
CA SER A 115 -0.14 25.12 -11.32
C SER A 115 -0.05 23.59 -11.19
N LEU A 116 1.11 23.05 -10.80
CA LEU A 116 1.33 21.63 -10.57
C LEU A 116 0.57 21.12 -9.34
N HIS A 117 0.48 21.93 -8.29
CA HIS A 117 -0.20 21.58 -7.04
C HIS A 117 -1.69 21.29 -7.23
N LYS A 118 -2.35 21.96 -8.18
CA LYS A 118 -3.74 21.66 -8.56
C LYS A 118 -3.90 20.21 -9.04
N TYR A 119 -2.90 19.67 -9.72
CA TYR A 119 -2.91 18.29 -10.21
C TYR A 119 -2.44 17.28 -9.16
N LEU A 120 -1.70 17.71 -8.13
CA LEU A 120 -1.41 16.91 -6.94
C LEU A 120 -2.69 16.62 -6.12
N ILE A 121 -3.74 17.43 -6.24
CA ILE A 121 -5.03 17.13 -5.59
C ILE A 121 -5.63 15.82 -6.14
N LEU A 122 -5.43 15.50 -7.42
CA LEU A 122 -5.81 14.18 -7.99
C LEU A 122 -5.09 13.03 -7.27
N THR A 123 -3.92 13.30 -6.68
CA THR A 123 -3.13 12.35 -5.90
C THR A 123 -3.39 12.39 -4.40
N SER A 124 -4.18 13.35 -3.89
CA SER A 124 -4.48 13.47 -2.45
C SER A 124 -5.29 12.28 -1.89
N THR A 125 -6.03 11.60 -2.77
CA THR A 125 -6.79 10.38 -2.44
C THR A 125 -5.98 9.10 -2.64
N LEU A 126 -4.69 9.21 -2.96
CA LEU A 126 -3.84 8.05 -3.15
C LEU A 126 -3.76 7.22 -1.86
N PRO A 127 -3.95 5.90 -1.93
CA PRO A 127 -3.66 5.04 -0.81
C PRO A 127 -2.19 5.18 -0.42
N HIS A 128 -1.93 5.32 0.88
CA HIS A 128 -0.60 5.46 1.47
C HIS A 128 0.11 6.79 1.21
N SER A 129 -0.57 7.84 0.71
CA SER A 129 0.02 9.18 0.56
C SER A 129 0.22 9.91 1.90
N VAL A 130 0.96 11.02 1.89
CA VAL A 130 1.13 11.85 3.09
C VAL A 130 -0.22 12.38 3.56
N GLU A 131 -1.06 12.79 2.62
CA GLU A 131 -2.41 13.33 2.83
C GLU A 131 -3.36 12.24 3.35
N SER A 132 -3.30 11.03 2.80
CA SER A 132 -4.12 9.91 3.28
C SER A 132 -3.74 9.50 4.70
N ARG A 133 -2.44 9.57 5.06
CA ARG A 133 -1.97 9.30 6.42
C ARG A 133 -2.40 10.38 7.40
N ALA A 134 -2.33 11.66 7.00
CA ALA A 134 -2.79 12.77 7.84
C ALA A 134 -4.28 12.67 8.15
N THR A 135 -5.11 12.35 7.15
CA THR A 135 -6.55 12.15 7.36
C THR A 135 -6.87 10.90 8.18
N PHE A 136 -6.11 9.80 8.00
CA PHE A 136 -6.26 8.60 8.81
C PHE A 136 -5.93 8.87 10.29
N ARG A 137 -4.87 9.63 10.57
CA ARG A 137 -4.48 10.01 11.93
C ARG A 137 -5.63 10.69 12.66
N HIS A 138 -6.27 11.68 12.04
CA HIS A 138 -7.42 12.35 12.65
C HIS A 138 -8.61 11.42 12.88
N LYS A 139 -8.86 10.47 11.98
CA LYS A 139 -9.88 9.45 12.21
C LYS A 139 -9.53 8.59 13.43
N ALA A 140 -8.29 8.12 13.53
CA ALA A 140 -7.82 7.32 14.67
C ALA A 140 -7.93 8.09 15.99
N GLU A 141 -7.53 9.37 16.01
CA GLU A 141 -7.68 10.27 17.16
C GLU A 141 -9.16 10.39 17.56
N ASN A 142 -10.07 10.57 16.61
CA ASN A 142 -11.51 10.63 16.87
C ASN A 142 -12.06 9.30 17.41
N PHE A 143 -11.58 8.16 16.92
CA PHE A 143 -11.94 6.85 17.47
C PHE A 143 -11.51 6.72 18.93
N ILE A 144 -10.31 7.21 19.27
CA ILE A 144 -9.82 7.20 20.65
C ILE A 144 -10.69 8.07 21.56
N VAL A 145 -11.11 9.25 21.09
CA VAL A 145 -11.98 10.14 21.86
C VAL A 145 -13.38 9.55 22.06
N MET A 146 -13.94 8.91 21.03
CA MET A 146 -15.30 8.37 21.08
C MET A 146 -15.41 7.04 21.82
N PHE A 147 -14.45 6.14 21.60
CA PHE A 147 -14.52 4.74 22.04
C PHE A 147 -13.44 4.37 23.08
N GLY A 148 -12.54 5.29 23.41
CA GLY A 148 -11.40 5.03 24.27
C GLY A 148 -10.18 4.50 23.51
N ALA A 149 -9.05 4.37 24.21
CA ALA A 149 -7.83 3.83 23.62
C ALA A 149 -8.04 2.37 23.17
N PRO A 150 -7.59 1.99 21.96
CA PRO A 150 -7.67 0.60 21.53
C PRO A 150 -6.80 -0.26 22.43
N GLU A 151 -7.42 -1.24 23.11
CA GLU A 151 -6.72 -2.21 23.92
C GLU A 151 -6.38 -3.44 23.05
N ILE A 152 -5.09 -3.63 22.78
CA ILE A 152 -4.60 -4.79 22.03
C ILE A 152 -4.11 -5.82 23.05
N TRP A 153 -4.86 -6.90 23.19
CA TRP A 153 -4.46 -8.03 24.03
C TRP A 153 -3.48 -8.92 23.26
N HIS A 154 -2.28 -9.09 23.81
CA HIS A 154 -1.30 -10.04 23.29
C HIS A 154 -1.24 -11.27 24.20
N THR A 155 -1.62 -12.43 23.68
CA THR A 155 -1.48 -13.71 24.39
C THR A 155 -0.23 -14.44 23.89
N THR A 156 0.83 -14.45 24.70
CA THR A 156 1.96 -15.37 24.51
C THR A 156 1.53 -16.76 24.98
N THR A 157 1.37 -17.71 24.08
CA THR A 157 1.24 -19.12 24.46
C THR A 157 2.64 -19.74 24.62
N PRO A 158 3.01 -20.27 25.79
CA PRO A 158 4.36 -20.78 26.05
C PRO A 158 4.68 -22.12 25.35
N ASN A 159 3.80 -22.62 24.47
CA ASN A 159 3.99 -23.91 23.79
C ASN A 159 4.70 -23.81 22.43
N THR A 160 5.28 -22.67 22.09
CA THR A 160 6.24 -22.56 21.00
C THR A 160 7.67 -22.70 21.52
N ALA A 161 7.98 -23.80 22.23
CA ALA A 161 9.37 -24.13 22.60
C ALA A 161 10.32 -24.24 21.37
N TYR A 162 9.77 -24.23 20.14
CA TYR A 162 10.50 -24.28 18.88
C TYR A 162 10.21 -23.11 17.93
N ASN A 163 9.42 -22.09 18.30
CA ASN A 163 9.12 -20.98 17.38
C ASN A 163 8.88 -19.64 18.09
N ASP A 164 9.95 -18.88 18.29
CA ASP A 164 9.99 -17.67 19.13
C ASP A 164 9.45 -16.39 18.43
N VAL A 165 8.77 -16.52 17.26
CA VAL A 165 8.38 -15.37 16.42
C VAL A 165 6.96 -15.52 15.85
N ALA A 166 6.00 -16.01 16.63
CA ALA A 166 4.60 -16.02 16.24
C ALA A 166 3.78 -15.09 17.15
N ILE A 167 3.58 -13.84 16.71
CA ILE A 167 2.63 -12.90 17.34
C ILE A 167 1.25 -13.24 16.78
N HIS A 168 0.40 -13.87 17.60
CA HIS A 168 -1.00 -14.10 17.25
C HIS A 168 -1.85 -12.93 17.75
N SER A 169 -2.31 -12.07 16.83
CA SER A 169 -3.25 -11.00 17.16
C SER A 169 -4.70 -11.48 17.02
N SER A 170 -5.38 -11.70 18.12
CA SER A 170 -6.84 -11.88 18.13
C SER A 170 -7.50 -10.54 18.48
N LEU A 171 -8.21 -9.94 17.53
CA LEU A 171 -9.14 -8.86 17.85
C LEU A 171 -10.39 -9.48 18.47
N PRO A 172 -10.90 -8.97 19.60
CA PRO A 172 -12.22 -9.38 20.06
C PRO A 172 -13.22 -8.92 19.01
N MET A 173 -13.75 -9.85 18.22
CA MET A 173 -15.02 -9.62 17.54
C MET A 173 -16.02 -9.38 18.67
N THR A 174 -16.52 -8.15 18.82
CA THR A 174 -17.72 -7.89 19.60
C THR A 174 -18.77 -8.85 19.09
N ALA A 175 -19.04 -9.90 19.88
CA ALA A 175 -20.00 -10.92 19.55
C ALA A 175 -21.32 -10.20 19.23
N GLY A 176 -21.81 -10.39 18.01
CA GLY A 176 -23.20 -10.09 17.71
C GLY A 176 -24.03 -10.81 18.77
N LYS A 177 -24.86 -10.04 19.48
CA LYS A 177 -25.76 -10.48 20.55
C LYS A 177 -26.15 -11.96 20.40
N GLU A 178 -25.57 -12.81 21.24
CA GLU A 178 -26.10 -14.15 21.48
C GLU A 178 -27.50 -13.96 22.08
N SER A 179 -28.54 -14.26 21.30
CA SER A 179 -29.88 -14.44 21.85
C SER A 179 -29.91 -15.79 22.56
N THR A 180 -29.46 -15.81 23.81
CA THR A 180 -29.92 -16.81 24.77
C THR A 180 -31.40 -16.57 25.01
N SER A 181 -32.24 -17.48 24.51
CA SER A 181 -33.61 -17.68 24.97
C SER A 181 -33.77 -19.17 25.30
N ASP A 182 -33.53 -19.46 26.56
CA ASP A 182 -34.29 -20.38 27.42
C ASP A 182 -34.59 -21.79 26.92
N ARG A 183 -33.84 -22.75 27.49
CA ARG A 183 -34.42 -24.03 27.92
C ARG A 183 -35.17 -23.82 29.24
N ILE A 184 -36.50 -23.95 29.24
CA ILE A 184 -37.26 -24.46 30.38
C ILE A 184 -38.42 -25.35 29.87
N GLN A 185 -38.39 -26.60 30.35
CA GLN A 185 -39.33 -27.74 30.25
C GLN A 185 -39.35 -28.57 28.97
#